data_AF-A0A8T3MFK7-F1
#
_entry.id   AF-A0A8T3MFK7-F1
#
_cell.length_a   1.000
_cell.length_b   1.000
_cell.length_c   1.000
_cell.angle_alpha   90.00
_cell.angle_beta   90.00
_cell.angle_gamma   90.00
#
_symmetry.space_group_name_H-M   'P 1'
#
loop_
_entity.id
_entity.type
_entity.pdbx_description
1 polymer ?
#
loop_
_entity_poly.entity_id
_entity_poly.type
_entity_poly.pdbx_seq_one_letter_code
_entity_poly.pdbx_strand_id
1 'polypeptide(L)'
;MAYEIEGRLLEVCTCNVLCPCWVGEDPDNKTCDTVIAWGIEKGSIEGVGVDGLTMAVSAHIPKNILIPKSWKAVVFVDERATSEQEGVLLRLFTGQLGGPVADLAGLIGEVVAVERAPISFTVEDGKGRLK
;
A
#
# COMPACT_ATOMS: atom_id res chain seq x y z
N MET A 1 17.68 -13.04 1.03
CA MET A 1 16.90 -11.93 0.44
C MET A 1 16.33 -11.09 1.57
N ALA A 2 16.22 -9.77 1.40
CA ALA A 2 15.70 -8.89 2.44
C ALA A 2 14.20 -9.14 2.71
N TYR A 3 13.44 -9.50 1.67
CA TYR A 3 12.05 -9.92 1.78
C TYR A 3 11.63 -10.75 0.58
N GLU A 4 10.55 -11.52 0.75
CA GLU A 4 9.79 -12.18 -0.30
C GLU A 4 8.33 -12.17 0.15
N ILE A 5 7.42 -11.59 -0.63
CA ILE A 5 5.99 -11.51 -0.33
C ILE A 5 5.17 -11.83 -1.58
N GLU A 6 4.10 -12.60 -1.39
CA GLU A 6 3.13 -13.01 -2.40
C GLU A 6 1.72 -12.75 -1.85
N GLY A 7 0.81 -12.30 -2.70
CA GLY A 7 -0.57 -12.12 -2.29
C GLY A 7 -1.43 -11.40 -3.31
N ARG A 8 -2.28 -10.51 -2.82
CA ARG A 8 -3.23 -9.74 -3.63
C ARG A 8 -3.10 -8.26 -3.35
N LEU A 9 -3.28 -7.48 -4.41
CA LEU A 9 -3.33 -6.03 -4.39
C LEU A 9 -4.77 -5.58 -4.66
N LEU A 10 -5.27 -4.66 -3.85
CA LEU A 10 -6.51 -3.95 -4.09
C LEU A 10 -6.23 -2.45 -4.13
N GLU A 11 -6.59 -1.84 -5.24
CA GLU A 11 -6.45 -0.39 -5.46
C GLU A 11 -7.81 0.20 -5.79
N VAL A 12 -8.19 1.24 -5.07
CA VAL A 12 -9.44 1.97 -5.29
C VAL A 12 -9.14 3.46 -5.22
N CYS A 13 -9.53 4.21 -6.25
CA CYS A 13 -9.35 5.65 -6.29
C CYS A 13 -10.62 6.37 -6.76
N THR A 14 -10.61 7.70 -6.64
CA THR A 14 -11.71 8.57 -7.05
C THR A 14 -11.82 8.83 -8.56
N CYS A 15 -10.99 8.18 -9.39
CA CYS A 15 -11.15 8.23 -10.85
C CYS A 15 -12.44 7.49 -11.28
N ASN A 16 -12.86 7.67 -12.53
CA ASN A 16 -14.10 7.13 -13.08
C ASN A 16 -14.00 5.60 -13.31
N VAL A 17 -14.05 5.14 -14.56
CA VAL A 17 -14.19 3.70 -14.87
C VAL A 17 -12.84 2.98 -14.84
N LEU A 18 -11.81 3.58 -15.41
CA LEU A 18 -10.45 3.04 -15.42
C LEU A 18 -9.52 4.13 -14.88
N CYS A 19 -8.56 3.76 -14.04
CA CYS A 19 -7.57 4.72 -13.54
C CYS A 19 -6.63 5.11 -14.71
N PRO A 20 -6.63 6.38 -15.17
CA PRO A 20 -5.82 6.81 -16.31
C PRO A 20 -4.30 6.66 -16.05
N CYS A 21 -3.91 6.68 -14.77
CA CYS A 21 -2.51 6.58 -14.37
C CYS A 21 -1.85 5.25 -14.75
N TRP A 22 -2.61 4.18 -15.01
CA TRP A 22 -2.06 2.92 -15.53
C TRP A 22 -1.40 3.05 -16.91
N VAL A 23 -1.81 4.06 -17.67
CA VAL A 23 -1.21 4.39 -18.99
C VAL A 23 -0.40 5.69 -18.94
N GLY A 24 -0.10 6.19 -17.74
CA GLY A 24 0.72 7.38 -17.52
C GLY A 24 -0.02 8.72 -17.58
N GLU A 25 -1.34 8.72 -17.76
CA GLU A 25 -2.16 9.93 -17.79
C GLU A 25 -2.46 10.48 -16.39
N ASP A 26 -2.86 11.75 -16.33
CA ASP A 26 -3.25 12.40 -15.08
C ASP A 26 -4.59 11.85 -14.52
N PRO A 27 -4.80 11.91 -13.18
CA PRO A 27 -6.07 11.53 -12.58
C PRO A 27 -7.24 12.35 -13.15
N ASP A 28 -8.41 11.73 -13.28
CA ASP A 28 -9.60 12.36 -13.89
C ASP A 28 -9.98 13.70 -13.23
N ASN A 29 -9.84 13.78 -11.91
CA ASN A 29 -10.20 14.96 -11.13
C ASN A 29 -9.01 15.91 -10.90
N LYS A 30 -7.89 15.71 -11.60
CA LYS A 30 -6.57 16.36 -11.40
C LYS A 30 -5.92 16.05 -10.05
N THR A 31 -6.67 15.46 -9.13
CA THR A 31 -6.23 14.88 -7.87
C THR A 31 -6.68 13.42 -7.81
N CYS A 32 -6.01 12.63 -6.98
CA CYS A 32 -6.34 11.25 -6.70
C CYS A 32 -6.42 11.06 -5.18
N ASP A 33 -7.60 10.70 -4.70
CA ASP A 33 -7.75 10.14 -3.35
C ASP A 33 -7.84 8.63 -3.53
N THR A 34 -6.89 7.91 -2.95
CA THR A 34 -6.72 6.47 -3.19
C THR A 34 -6.59 5.70 -1.89
N VAL A 35 -7.05 4.46 -1.92
CA VAL A 35 -6.69 3.44 -0.95
C VAL A 35 -6.03 2.28 -1.70
N ILE A 36 -4.85 1.90 -1.23
CA ILE A 36 -4.08 0.77 -1.72
C ILE A 36 -3.91 -0.21 -0.57
N ALA A 37 -4.25 -1.48 -0.78
CA ALA A 37 -4.09 -2.52 0.23
C ALA A 37 -3.40 -3.76 -0.35
N TRP A 38 -2.46 -4.29 0.41
CA TRP A 38 -1.74 -5.54 0.13
C TRP A 38 -2.18 -6.59 1.15
N GLY A 39 -2.96 -7.56 0.71
CA GLY A 39 -3.23 -8.78 1.48
C GLY A 39 -2.11 -9.78 1.22
N ILE A 40 -1.26 -10.02 2.22
CA ILE A 40 -0.12 -10.92 2.12
C ILE A 40 -0.62 -12.35 2.34
N GLU A 41 -0.61 -13.18 1.29
CA GLU A 41 -0.99 -14.59 1.39
C GLU A 41 0.16 -15.42 1.96
N LYS A 42 1.38 -15.14 1.50
CA LYS A 42 2.62 -15.73 2.01
C LYS A 42 3.75 -14.71 1.97
N GLY A 43 4.61 -14.68 2.97
CA GLY A 43 5.78 -13.82 2.93
C GLY A 43 6.64 -13.85 4.18
N SER A 44 7.90 -13.52 3.97
CA SER A 44 8.90 -13.33 5.01
C SER A 44 9.66 -12.04 4.76
N ILE A 45 9.80 -11.21 5.79
CA ILE A 45 10.57 -9.97 5.75
C ILE A 45 11.68 -10.09 6.80
N GLU A 46 12.94 -10.08 6.36
CA GLU A 46 14.11 -10.24 7.23
C GLU A 46 14.06 -11.49 8.14
N GLY A 47 13.39 -12.56 7.68
CA GLY A 47 13.21 -13.81 8.41
C GLY A 47 11.95 -13.86 9.30
N VAL A 48 11.18 -12.77 9.38
CA VAL A 48 9.91 -12.69 10.11
C VAL A 48 8.76 -13.03 9.17
N GLY A 49 8.00 -14.06 9.50
CA GLY A 49 6.80 -14.45 8.76
C GLY A 49 5.68 -13.41 8.91
N VAL A 50 5.08 -13.02 7.79
CA VAL A 50 4.00 -12.00 7.73
C VAL A 50 2.75 -12.51 7.01
N ASP A 51 2.63 -13.84 6.89
CA ASP A 51 1.50 -14.52 6.26
C ASP A 51 0.15 -14.09 6.86
N GLY A 52 -0.83 -13.84 5.99
CA GLY A 52 -2.21 -13.51 6.36
C GLY A 52 -2.42 -12.09 6.89
N LEU A 53 -1.35 -11.28 7.02
CA LEU A 53 -1.45 -9.88 7.41
C LEU A 53 -1.83 -9.01 6.20
N THR A 54 -2.49 -7.90 6.49
CA THR A 54 -2.76 -6.86 5.49
C THR A 54 -2.01 -5.58 5.85
N MET A 55 -1.58 -4.84 4.85
CA MET A 55 -1.17 -3.46 5.03
C MET A 55 -1.90 -2.58 4.03
N ALA A 56 -2.31 -1.39 4.44
CA ALA A 56 -3.02 -0.47 3.58
C ALA A 56 -2.46 0.95 3.68
N VAL A 57 -2.68 1.74 2.64
CA VAL A 57 -2.33 3.15 2.56
C VAL A 57 -3.54 3.90 2.03
N SER A 58 -3.95 4.94 2.75
CA SER A 58 -4.89 5.94 2.23
C SER A 58 -4.10 7.19 1.90
N ALA A 59 -4.20 7.70 0.69
CA ALA A 59 -3.39 8.82 0.23
C ALA A 59 -4.20 9.86 -0.55
N HIS A 60 -3.86 11.12 -0.31
CA HIS A 60 -4.23 12.24 -1.16
C HIS A 60 -3.04 12.60 -2.06
N ILE A 61 -3.30 12.72 -3.36
CA ILE A 61 -2.30 12.99 -4.38
C ILE A 61 -2.78 14.17 -5.23
N PRO A 62 -2.12 15.34 -5.19
CA PRO A 62 -2.62 16.56 -5.82
C PRO A 62 -2.35 16.64 -7.33
N LYS A 63 -1.67 15.65 -7.92
CA LYS A 63 -1.20 15.60 -9.32
C LYS A 63 -1.06 14.14 -9.79
N ASN A 64 -0.37 13.91 -10.92
CA ASN A 64 0.01 12.59 -11.38
C ASN A 64 0.69 11.75 -10.29
N ILE A 65 0.27 10.49 -10.16
CA ILE A 65 0.76 9.57 -9.11
C ILE A 65 2.26 9.28 -9.22
N LEU A 66 2.84 9.40 -10.42
CA LEU A 66 4.24 9.09 -10.68
C LEU A 66 5.19 10.25 -10.33
N ILE A 67 4.67 11.40 -9.90
CA ILE A 67 5.51 12.51 -9.43
C ILE A 67 6.12 12.12 -8.09
N PRO A 68 7.46 12.04 -7.97
CA PRO A 68 8.11 11.66 -6.72
C PRO A 68 7.72 12.59 -5.57
N LYS A 69 7.58 12.03 -4.37
CA LYS A 69 7.29 12.76 -3.13
C LYS A 69 6.04 13.64 -3.20
N SER A 70 5.03 13.25 -3.97
CA SER A 70 3.79 14.03 -4.12
C SER A 70 2.65 13.55 -3.24
N TRP A 71 2.71 12.31 -2.72
CA TRP A 71 1.60 11.75 -1.97
C TRP A 71 1.66 12.19 -0.51
N LYS A 72 0.49 12.45 0.06
CA LYS A 72 0.26 12.63 1.49
C LYS A 72 -0.55 11.46 2.00
N ALA A 73 0.04 10.61 2.82
CA ALA A 73 -0.47 9.27 3.11
C ALA A 73 -0.66 9.00 4.62
N VAL A 74 -1.70 8.24 4.95
CA VAL A 74 -1.83 7.52 6.23
C VAL A 74 -1.58 6.04 5.95
N VAL A 75 -0.70 5.43 6.75
CA VAL A 75 -0.37 4.00 6.65
C VAL A 75 -1.18 3.25 7.71
N PHE A 76 -1.77 2.13 7.33
CA PHE A 76 -2.50 1.24 8.20
C PHE A 76 -1.84 -0.13 8.25
N VAL A 77 -1.54 -0.59 9.46
CA VAL A 77 -1.04 -1.93 9.74
C VAL A 77 -2.16 -2.74 10.38
N ASP A 78 -2.34 -3.98 9.94
CA ASP A 78 -3.30 -4.90 10.52
C ASP A 78 -3.07 -5.06 12.03
N GLU A 79 -4.13 -4.86 12.82
CA GLU A 79 -4.07 -4.97 14.28
C GLU A 79 -3.65 -6.35 14.77
N ARG A 80 -3.75 -7.39 13.93
CA ARG A 80 -3.32 -8.76 14.23
C ARG A 80 -1.80 -8.92 14.24
N ALA A 81 -1.06 -7.96 13.67
CA ALA A 81 0.40 -8.00 13.62
C ALA A 81 1.02 -7.94 15.03
N THR A 82 2.02 -8.77 15.29
CA THR A 82 2.89 -8.56 16.45
C THR A 82 3.73 -7.29 16.28
N SER A 83 4.30 -6.76 17.36
CA SER A 83 5.20 -5.59 17.27
C SER A 83 6.42 -5.85 16.37
N GLU A 84 6.90 -7.09 16.30
CA GLU A 84 7.99 -7.48 15.40
C GLU A 84 7.54 -7.45 13.94
N GLN A 85 6.36 -8.01 13.64
CA GLN A 85 5.76 -8.00 12.30
C GLN A 85 5.46 -6.57 11.82
N GLU A 86 4.89 -5.74 12.68
CA GLU A 86 4.69 -4.32 12.42
C GLU A 86 6.00 -3.61 12.06
N GLY A 87 7.06 -3.86 12.84
CA GLY A 87 8.38 -3.28 12.60
C GLY A 87 8.94 -3.65 11.22
N VAL A 88 8.88 -4.91 10.82
CA VAL A 88 9.38 -5.35 9.49
C VAL A 88 8.50 -4.85 8.34
N LEU A 89 7.17 -4.81 8.53
CA LEU A 89 6.24 -4.27 7.54
C LEU A 89 6.52 -2.79 7.29
N LEU A 90 6.65 -1.99 8.35
CA LEU A 90 6.97 -0.57 8.21
C LEU A 90 8.34 -0.35 7.58
N ARG A 91 9.36 -1.16 7.89
CA ARG A 91 10.67 -1.07 7.20
C ARG A 91 10.56 -1.36 5.71
N LEU A 92 9.82 -2.40 5.33
CA LEU A 92 9.60 -2.73 3.92
C LEU A 92 8.88 -1.58 3.19
N PHE A 93 7.74 -1.14 3.71
CA PHE A 93 6.86 -0.19 3.02
C PHE A 93 7.27 1.28 3.17
N THR A 94 8.23 1.60 4.03
CA THR A 94 8.98 2.86 3.99
C THR A 94 10.20 2.81 3.06
N GLY A 95 10.41 1.69 2.35
CA GLY A 95 11.43 1.53 1.34
C GLY A 95 12.84 1.23 1.86
N GLN A 96 13.01 0.99 3.17
CA GLN A 96 14.34 0.74 3.77
C GLN A 96 14.99 -0.55 3.28
N LEU A 97 14.18 -1.50 2.78
CA LEU A 97 14.66 -2.78 2.27
C LEU A 97 14.90 -2.79 0.75
N GLY A 98 14.72 -1.65 0.06
CA GLY A 98 14.96 -1.52 -1.37
C GLY A 98 13.97 -2.28 -2.27
N GLY A 99 14.30 -2.40 -3.55
CA GLY A 99 13.48 -3.08 -4.56
C GLY A 99 12.21 -2.31 -4.94
N PRO A 100 11.24 -2.97 -5.60
CA PRO A 100 10.05 -2.30 -6.14
C PRO A 100 9.19 -1.59 -5.08
N VAL A 101 9.19 -2.08 -3.84
CA VAL A 101 8.46 -1.42 -2.75
C VAL A 101 9.11 -0.08 -2.37
N ALA A 102 10.44 0.04 -2.51
CA ALA A 102 11.12 1.31 -2.29
C ALA A 102 10.82 2.34 -3.37
N ASP A 103 10.60 1.91 -4.62
CA ASP A 103 10.17 2.81 -5.71
C ASP A 103 8.79 3.41 -5.41
N LEU A 104 7.86 2.58 -4.91
CA LEU A 104 6.54 3.04 -4.43
C LEU A 104 6.69 3.99 -3.24
N ALA A 105 7.51 3.64 -2.24
CA ALA A 105 7.75 4.49 -1.08
C ALA A 105 8.32 5.86 -1.48
N GLY A 106 9.12 5.93 -2.56
CA GLY A 106 9.65 7.18 -3.12
C GLY A 106 8.59 8.15 -3.66
N LEU A 107 7.36 7.68 -3.91
CA LEU A 107 6.24 8.53 -4.32
C LEU A 107 5.60 9.26 -3.13
N ILE A 108 5.78 8.73 -1.91
CA ILE A 108 5.24 9.30 -0.68
C ILE A 108 6.13 10.46 -0.23
N GLY A 109 5.56 11.66 -0.20
CA GLY A 109 6.24 12.87 0.28
C GLY A 109 6.04 13.11 1.77
N GLU A 110 4.86 12.76 2.28
CA GLU A 110 4.48 12.96 3.68
C GLU A 110 3.71 11.74 4.19
N VAL A 111 4.20 11.12 5.26
CA VAL A 111 3.43 10.16 6.08
C VAL A 111 2.81 10.93 7.23
N VAL A 112 1.49 11.10 7.20
CA VAL A 112 0.73 11.89 8.17
C VAL A 112 0.54 11.13 9.48
N ALA A 113 0.29 9.83 9.37
CA ALA A 113 0.11 8.95 10.50
C ALA A 113 0.41 7.50 10.10
N VAL A 114 0.72 6.69 11.11
CA VAL A 114 0.79 5.23 11.02
C VAL A 114 -0.14 4.69 12.10
N GLU A 115 -1.17 3.96 11.69
CA GLU A 115 -2.24 3.50 12.56
C GLU A 115 -2.34 1.98 12.52
N ARG A 116 -2.72 1.39 13.66
CA ARG A 116 -3.15 0.00 13.72
C ARG A 116 -4.67 -0.05 13.63
N ALA A 117 -5.19 -0.91 12.76
CA ALA A 117 -6.63 -1.02 12.56
C ALA A 117 -7.06 -2.47 12.32
N PRO A 118 -8.30 -2.84 12.70
CA PRO A 118 -8.93 -4.04 12.19
C PRO A 118 -9.06 -3.89 10.67
N ILE A 119 -8.41 -4.78 9.91
CA ILE A 119 -8.47 -4.79 8.45
C ILE A 119 -9.09 -6.11 7.99
N SER A 120 -10.19 -6.02 7.25
CA SER A 120 -10.75 -7.14 6.49
C SER A 120 -10.46 -6.92 5.01
N PHE A 121 -9.70 -7.83 4.42
CA PHE A 121 -9.31 -7.80 3.01
C PHE A 121 -9.75 -9.09 2.33
N THR A 122 -10.44 -8.98 1.20
CA THR A 122 -10.78 -10.12 0.33
C THR A 122 -10.71 -9.68 -1.13
N VAL A 123 -10.17 -10.56 -1.99
CA VAL A 123 -10.19 -10.41 -3.44
C VAL A 123 -10.55 -11.77 -4.04
N GLU A 124 -11.74 -11.88 -4.59
CA GLU A 124 -12.29 -13.13 -5.14
C GLU A 124 -12.95 -12.85 -6.49
N ASP A 125 -12.59 -13.59 -7.54
CA ASP A 125 -13.18 -13.48 -8.89
C ASP A 125 -13.31 -12.03 -9.41
N GLY A 126 -12.27 -11.22 -9.18
CA GLY A 126 -12.22 -9.80 -9.58
C GLY A 126 -13.03 -8.84 -8.70
N LYS A 127 -13.59 -9.31 -7.57
CA LYS A 127 -14.30 -8.48 -6.59
C LYS A 127 -13.43 -8.28 -5.36
N GLY A 128 -13.12 -7.02 -5.06
CA GLY A 128 -12.38 -6.63 -3.87
C GLY A 128 -13.29 -6.09 -2.77
N ARG A 129 -12.97 -6.41 -1.52
CA ARG A 129 -13.54 -5.75 -0.34
C ARG A 129 -12.44 -5.41 0.65
N LEU A 130 -12.44 -4.16 1.07
CA LEU A 130 -11.65 -3.64 2.18
C LEU A 130 -12.61 -3.04 3.22
N LYS A 131 -12.41 -3.37 4.50
CA LYS A 131 -13.12 -2.77 5.63
C LYS A 131 -12.18 -2.55 6.79
#